data_AF-A0A849MGB3-F1
#
_entry.id   AF-A0A849MGB3-F1
#
_cell.length_a   1.000
_cell.length_b   1.000
_cell.length_c   1.000
_cell.angle_alpha   90.00
_cell.angle_beta   90.00
_cell.angle_gamma   90.00
#
_symmetry.space_group_name_H-M   'P 1'
#
loop_
_entity.id
_entity.type
_entity.pdbx_description
1 polymer ?
#
loop_
_entity_poly.entity_id
_entity_poly.type
_entity_poly.pdbx_seq_one_letter_code
_entity_poly.pdbx_strand_id
1 'polypeptide(L)'
;MYNFKGLCISHLVLACSVAICAVFAIWLNSDTEVEEYRAFMLVYDNFFFTNEKEEAKKFRHKKLAELKGNKIDNMWLPIVEVEEDGPYKIQLYIRILAGDPEKEFTYIQLAALIYIVFPEESQRQQRNKFFKEIQEIEGIHYHLLEKYNLLVSQ
;
A
#
# COMPACT_ATOMS: atom_id res chain seq x y z
N MET A 1 8.44 19.95 45.36
CA MET A 1 8.35 21.02 44.34
C MET A 1 9.19 20.61 43.15
N TYR A 2 8.59 20.15 42.05
CA TYR A 2 9.33 19.83 40.83
C TYR A 2 9.69 21.14 40.13
N ASN A 3 10.99 21.45 40.09
CA ASN A 3 11.52 22.58 39.33
C ASN A 3 11.45 22.25 37.83
N PHE A 4 10.39 22.70 37.14
CA PHE A 4 10.41 22.84 35.68
C PHE A 4 11.27 24.06 35.30
N LYS A 5 12.58 23.99 35.53
CA LYS A 5 13.58 24.88 34.91
C LYS A 5 14.30 24.06 33.85
N GLY A 6 13.83 24.09 32.60
CA GLY A 6 14.52 23.29 31.58
C GLY A 6 14.07 23.43 30.12
N LEU A 7 12.84 23.84 29.83
CA LEU A 7 12.46 24.17 28.46
C LEU A 7 12.83 25.62 28.15
N CYS A 8 14.11 25.83 27.81
CA CYS A 8 14.57 27.10 27.27
C CYS A 8 13.99 27.30 25.86
N ILE A 9 13.66 28.54 25.47
CA ILE A 9 13.09 28.90 24.15
C ILE A 9 13.89 28.27 22.99
N SER A 10 15.21 28.13 23.15
CA SER A 10 16.08 27.46 22.19
C SER A 10 15.70 26.00 21.88
N HIS A 11 15.20 25.24 22.86
CA HIS A 11 14.73 23.87 22.67
C HIS A 11 13.40 23.82 21.91
N LEU A 12 12.52 24.79 22.18
CA LEU A 12 11.26 24.94 21.44
C LEU A 12 11.55 25.28 19.98
N VAL A 13 12.46 26.23 19.72
CA VAL A 13 12.90 26.59 18.37
C VAL A 13 13.51 25.39 17.65
N LEU A 14 14.40 24.64 18.31
CA LEU A 14 15.01 23.45 17.71
C LEU A 14 13.96 22.37 17.39
N ALA A 15 13.03 22.08 18.30
CA ALA A 15 11.96 21.12 18.07
C ALA A 15 11.07 21.55 16.89
N CYS A 16 10.72 22.85 16.80
CA CYS A 16 9.99 23.40 15.66
C CYS A 16 10.78 23.26 14.36
N SER A 17 12.09 23.55 14.35
CA SER A 17 12.92 23.39 13.16
C SER A 17 13.01 21.93 12.70
N VAL A 18 13.19 20.98 13.63
CA VAL A 18 13.21 19.54 13.30
C VAL A 18 11.86 19.09 12.73
N ALA A 19 10.75 19.52 13.32
CA ALA A 19 9.42 19.21 12.81
C ALA A 19 9.20 19.76 11.39
N ILE A 20 9.60 21.01 11.12
CA ILE A 20 9.52 21.60 9.78
C ILE A 20 10.39 20.84 8.78
N CYS A 21 11.63 20.49 9.16
CA CYS A 21 12.51 19.69 8.30
C CYS A 21 11.93 18.30 8.01
N ALA A 22 11.32 17.65 9.00
CA ALA A 22 10.66 16.36 8.81
C ALA A 22 9.46 16.48 7.85
N VAL A 23 8.62 17.50 8.02
CA VAL A 23 7.50 17.78 7.10
C VAL A 23 8.01 18.04 5.68
N PHE A 24 9.08 18.84 5.54
CA PHE A 24 9.66 19.13 4.23
C PHE A 24 10.27 17.88 3.56
N ALA A 25 10.93 17.02 4.34
CA ALA A 25 11.46 15.76 3.83
C ALA A 25 10.35 14.79 3.40
N ILE A 26 9.26 14.71 4.17
CA ILE A 26 8.07 13.91 3.81
C ILE A 26 7.46 14.44 2.50
N TRP A 27 7.32 15.77 2.38
CA TRP A 27 6.77 16.41 1.19
C TRP A 27 7.64 16.15 -0.06
N LEU A 28 8.96 16.32 0.05
CA LEU A 28 9.90 16.02 -1.05
C LEU A 28 9.83 14.55 -1.49
N ASN A 29 9.69 13.62 -0.53
CA ASN A 29 9.55 12.21 -0.85
C ASN A 29 8.24 11.94 -1.61
N SER A 30 7.13 12.53 -1.17
CA SER A 30 5.84 12.40 -1.87
C SER A 30 5.86 12.95 -3.29
N ASP A 31 6.53 14.09 -3.52
CA ASP A 31 6.67 14.67 -4.85
C ASP A 31 7.48 13.76 -5.78
N THR A 32 8.54 13.13 -5.26
CA THR A 32 9.37 12.17 -6.01
C THR A 32 8.54 10.96 -6.46
N GLU A 33 7.72 10.40 -5.57
CA GLU A 33 6.85 9.28 -5.92
C GLU A 33 5.84 9.67 -7.02
N VAL A 34 5.21 10.84 -6.90
CA VAL A 34 4.27 11.34 -7.91
C VAL A 34 4.95 11.53 -9.28
N GLU A 35 6.17 12.04 -9.32
CA GLU A 35 6.96 12.17 -10.55
C GLU A 35 7.28 10.80 -11.17
N GLU A 36 7.68 9.83 -10.35
CA GLU A 36 7.91 8.46 -10.82
C GLU A 36 6.65 7.82 -11.40
N TYR A 37 5.51 8.00 -10.73
CA TYR A 37 4.23 7.50 -11.22
C TYR A 37 3.86 8.13 -12.56
N ARG A 38 4.01 9.46 -12.70
CA ARG A 38 3.76 10.15 -13.97
C ARG A 38 4.67 9.67 -15.08
N ALA A 39 5.98 9.52 -14.81
CA ALA A 39 6.94 9.02 -15.78
C ALA A 39 6.59 7.59 -16.23
N PHE A 40 6.18 6.73 -15.29
CA PHE A 40 5.68 5.40 -15.60
C PHE A 40 4.46 5.44 -16.52
N MET A 41 3.44 6.24 -16.18
CA MET A 41 2.20 6.32 -16.95
C MET A 41 2.44 6.78 -18.40
N LEU A 42 3.33 7.76 -18.61
CA LEU A 42 3.69 8.22 -19.96
C LEU A 42 4.29 7.10 -20.82
N VAL A 43 5.18 6.27 -20.24
CA VAL A 43 5.79 5.15 -20.96
C VAL A 43 4.77 4.02 -21.18
N TYR A 44 3.97 3.72 -20.17
CA TYR A 44 2.93 2.69 -20.24
C TYR A 44 1.87 3.00 -21.30
N ASP A 45 1.39 4.25 -21.34
CA ASP A 45 0.44 4.71 -22.35
C ASP A 45 1.01 4.58 -23.76
N ASN A 46 2.30 4.89 -23.94
CA ASN A 46 2.96 4.72 -25.24
C ASN A 46 2.88 3.26 -25.71
N PHE A 47 3.23 2.28 -24.86
CA PHE A 47 3.10 0.86 -25.21
C PHE A 47 1.64 0.46 -25.55
N PHE A 48 0.67 1.05 -24.87
CA PHE A 48 -0.74 0.78 -25.13
C PHE A 48 -1.18 1.35 -26.50
N PHE A 49 -0.77 2.58 -26.81
CA PHE A 49 -1.09 3.24 -28.09
C PHE A 49 -0.35 2.63 -29.28
N THR A 50 0.86 2.12 -29.10
CA THR A 50 1.61 1.37 -30.13
C THR A 50 1.13 -0.08 -30.30
N ASN A 51 0.13 -0.50 -29.51
CA ASN A 51 -0.45 -1.85 -29.50
C ASN A 51 0.55 -2.95 -29.08
N GLU A 52 1.59 -2.59 -28.33
CA GLU A 52 2.61 -3.47 -27.76
C GLU A 52 2.15 -4.03 -26.40
N LYS A 53 0.98 -4.67 -26.37
CA LYS A 53 0.30 -5.08 -25.12
C LYS A 53 1.13 -6.00 -24.22
N GLU A 54 1.91 -6.91 -24.81
CA GLU A 54 2.79 -7.81 -24.06
C GLU A 54 3.96 -7.06 -23.40
N GLU A 55 4.48 -6.02 -24.06
CA GLU A 55 5.53 -5.18 -23.51
C GLU A 55 4.99 -4.28 -22.41
N ALA A 56 3.79 -3.72 -22.60
CA ALA A 56 3.07 -2.98 -21.56
C ALA A 56 2.87 -3.84 -20.30
N LYS A 57 2.47 -5.11 -20.46
CA LYS A 57 2.30 -6.07 -19.35
C LYS A 57 3.62 -6.35 -18.65
N LYS A 58 4.69 -6.65 -19.41
CA LYS A 58 6.04 -6.89 -18.86
C LYS A 58 6.59 -5.66 -18.14
N PHE A 59 6.43 -4.48 -18.72
CA PHE A 59 6.89 -3.21 -18.14
C PHE A 59 6.18 -2.93 -16.81
N ARG A 60 4.85 -3.13 -16.78
CA ARG A 60 4.05 -3.02 -15.56
C ARG A 60 4.50 -3.99 -14.48
N HIS A 61 4.60 -5.28 -14.81
CA HIS A 61 5.05 -6.32 -13.88
C HIS A 61 6.44 -6.00 -13.34
N LYS A 62 7.34 -5.52 -14.21
CA LYS A 62 8.68 -5.09 -13.82
C LYS A 62 8.61 -3.91 -12.84
N LYS A 63 7.86 -2.84 -13.12
CA LYS A 63 7.77 -1.69 -12.21
C LYS A 63 7.12 -2.05 -10.87
N LEU A 64 6.02 -2.81 -10.88
CA LEU A 64 5.40 -3.31 -9.63
C LEU A 64 6.33 -4.24 -8.83
N ALA A 65 7.19 -4.98 -9.52
CA ALA A 65 8.25 -5.79 -8.92
C ALA A 65 9.42 -4.95 -8.41
N GLU A 66 9.80 -3.85 -9.05
CA GLU A 66 10.81 -2.91 -8.55
C GLU A 66 10.36 -2.22 -7.27
N LEU A 67 9.06 -2.01 -7.12
CA LEU A 67 8.48 -1.55 -5.85
C LEU A 67 8.59 -2.62 -4.74
N LYS A 68 8.93 -3.90 -5.02
CA LYS A 68 8.87 -5.02 -4.04
C LYS A 68 9.71 -4.76 -2.79
N GLY A 69 9.11 -5.12 -1.66
CA GLY A 69 9.68 -4.98 -0.32
C GLY A 69 9.00 -3.89 0.50
N ASN A 70 8.36 -2.92 -0.18
CA ASN A 70 7.77 -1.76 0.46
C ASN A 70 6.25 -1.68 0.29
N LYS A 71 5.65 -0.93 1.21
CA LYS A 71 4.30 -0.36 1.14
C LYS A 71 4.14 0.37 -0.19
N ILE A 72 2.96 0.29 -0.81
CA ILE A 72 2.66 1.02 -2.06
C ILE A 72 1.60 2.07 -1.74
N ASP A 73 1.77 3.28 -2.25
CA ASP A 73 0.74 4.31 -2.15
C ASP A 73 -0.49 3.99 -3.02
N ASN A 74 -1.66 4.46 -2.59
CA ASN A 74 -2.92 4.34 -3.31
C ASN A 74 -2.90 4.91 -4.74
N MET A 75 -2.00 5.84 -5.07
CA MET A 75 -1.89 6.35 -6.44
C MET A 75 -1.57 5.26 -7.47
N TRP A 76 -0.99 4.13 -7.04
CA TRP A 76 -0.72 2.97 -7.90
C TRP A 76 -1.94 2.07 -8.13
N LEU A 77 -3.06 2.31 -7.45
CA LEU A 77 -4.27 1.50 -7.54
C LEU A 77 -4.76 1.28 -8.98
N PRO A 78 -4.82 2.30 -9.87
CA PRO A 78 -5.25 2.09 -11.26
C PRO A 78 -4.40 1.06 -12.01
N ILE A 79 -3.12 0.94 -11.64
CA ILE A 79 -2.18 -0.01 -12.23
C ILE A 79 -2.35 -1.41 -11.62
N VAL A 80 -2.71 -1.51 -10.34
CA VAL A 80 -2.99 -2.79 -9.67
C VAL A 80 -4.31 -3.39 -10.15
N GLU A 81 -5.32 -2.56 -10.41
CA GLU A 81 -6.66 -3.01 -10.82
C GLU A 81 -6.68 -3.76 -12.16
N VAL A 82 -5.73 -3.45 -13.05
CA VAL A 82 -5.57 -4.09 -14.36
C VAL A 82 -4.77 -5.39 -14.31
N GLU A 83 -4.34 -5.86 -13.13
CA GLU A 83 -3.71 -7.17 -12.96
C GLU A 83 -4.72 -8.31 -13.03
N GLU A 84 -4.34 -9.40 -13.69
CA GLU A 84 -5.20 -10.58 -13.93
C GLU A 84 -4.90 -11.73 -12.95
N ASP A 85 -3.65 -11.83 -12.46
CA ASP A 85 -3.25 -12.87 -11.51
C ASP A 85 -3.88 -12.60 -10.13
N GLY A 86 -4.87 -13.40 -9.75
CA GLY A 86 -5.61 -13.26 -8.50
C GLY A 86 -4.73 -13.23 -7.24
N PRO A 87 -3.96 -14.30 -6.94
CA PRO A 87 -3.05 -14.33 -5.79
C PRO A 87 -2.04 -13.19 -5.77
N TYR A 88 -1.44 -12.85 -6.92
CA TYR A 88 -0.48 -11.74 -6.99
C TYR A 88 -1.18 -10.38 -6.76
N LYS A 89 -2.37 -10.19 -7.32
CA LYS A 89 -3.19 -9.00 -7.10
C LYS A 89 -3.59 -8.84 -5.64
N ILE A 90 -3.89 -9.93 -4.93
CA ILE A 90 -4.12 -9.90 -3.46
C ILE A 90 -2.87 -9.35 -2.76
N GLN A 91 -1.68 -9.84 -3.09
CA GLN A 91 -0.43 -9.34 -2.50
C GLN A 91 -0.22 -7.84 -2.76
N LEU A 92 -0.55 -7.35 -3.97
CA LEU A 92 -0.48 -5.92 -4.27
C LEU A 92 -1.45 -5.10 -3.42
N TYR A 93 -2.68 -5.56 -3.25
CA TYR A 93 -3.66 -4.92 -2.37
C TYR A 93 -3.25 -4.94 -0.89
N ILE A 94 -2.63 -6.01 -0.40
CA ILE A 94 -2.05 -6.07 0.94
C ILE A 94 -0.97 -4.99 1.11
N ARG A 95 -0.14 -4.78 0.09
CA ARG A 95 0.90 -3.73 0.12
C ARG A 95 0.32 -2.31 0.06
N ILE A 96 -0.79 -2.11 -0.65
CA ILE A 96 -1.57 -0.86 -0.61
C ILE A 96 -2.11 -0.63 0.80
N LEU A 97 -2.73 -1.65 1.39
CA LEU A 97 -3.28 -1.58 2.74
C LEU A 97 -2.21 -1.28 3.78
N ALA A 98 -1.00 -1.83 3.62
CA ALA A 98 0.11 -1.54 4.51
C ALA A 98 0.60 -0.09 4.40
N GLY A 99 0.44 0.55 3.24
CA GLY A 99 0.72 1.97 3.00
C GLY A 99 -0.30 2.89 3.62
N ASP A 100 -1.58 2.51 3.59
CA ASP A 100 -2.69 3.29 4.13
C ASP A 100 -3.71 2.39 4.89
N PRO A 101 -3.41 2.01 6.14
CA PRO A 101 -4.22 1.07 6.93
C PRO A 101 -5.61 1.60 7.29
N GLU A 102 -5.84 2.91 7.21
CA GLU A 102 -7.12 3.53 7.58
C GLU A 102 -8.15 3.44 6.45
N LYS A 103 -7.70 3.14 5.23
CA LYS A 103 -8.54 3.18 4.03
C LYS A 103 -9.45 1.98 3.92
N GLU A 104 -10.68 2.14 4.40
CA GLU A 104 -11.74 1.13 4.38
C GLU A 104 -11.97 0.50 3.00
N PHE A 105 -11.88 1.26 1.92
CA PHE A 105 -12.04 0.75 0.56
C PHE A 105 -11.10 -0.43 0.25
N THR A 106 -9.86 -0.40 0.74
CA THR A 106 -8.87 -1.47 0.51
C THR A 106 -9.27 -2.78 1.19
N TYR A 107 -9.92 -2.70 2.36
CA TYR A 107 -10.47 -3.88 3.04
C TYR A 107 -11.61 -4.52 2.24
N ILE A 108 -12.52 -3.70 1.70
CA ILE A 108 -13.63 -4.16 0.85
C ILE A 108 -13.08 -4.93 -0.36
N GLN A 109 -12.09 -4.36 -1.05
CA GLN A 109 -11.47 -4.99 -2.22
C GLN A 109 -10.76 -6.29 -1.88
N LEU A 110 -10.01 -6.33 -0.76
CA LEU A 110 -9.35 -7.55 -0.31
C LEU A 110 -10.35 -8.66 0.02
N ALA A 111 -11.43 -8.35 0.73
CA ALA A 111 -12.46 -9.33 1.07
C ALA A 111 -13.12 -9.93 -0.19
N ALA A 112 -13.49 -9.08 -1.14
CA ALA A 112 -14.06 -9.52 -2.41
C ALA A 112 -13.07 -10.38 -3.22
N LEU A 113 -11.83 -9.93 -3.35
CA LEU A 113 -10.82 -10.60 -4.15
C LEU A 113 -10.41 -11.95 -3.55
N ILE A 114 -10.20 -12.03 -2.24
CA ILE A 114 -9.86 -13.29 -1.56
C ILE A 114 -10.99 -14.31 -1.73
N TYR A 115 -12.25 -13.88 -1.65
CA TYR A 115 -13.40 -14.76 -1.85
C TYR A 115 -13.49 -15.27 -3.31
N ILE A 116 -13.24 -14.40 -4.29
CA ILE A 116 -13.25 -14.77 -5.72
C ILE A 116 -12.11 -15.71 -6.07
N VAL A 117 -10.91 -15.46 -5.53
CA VAL A 117 -9.70 -16.24 -5.85
C VAL A 117 -9.67 -17.58 -5.11
N PHE A 118 -10.22 -17.62 -3.89
CA PHE A 118 -10.23 -18.83 -3.05
C PHE A 118 -11.65 -19.25 -2.63
N PRO A 119 -12.52 -19.64 -3.57
CA PRO A 119 -13.93 -19.93 -3.28
C PRO A 119 -14.12 -21.28 -2.56
N GLU A 120 -13.18 -22.21 -2.70
CA GLU A 120 -13.31 -23.56 -2.17
C GLU A 120 -12.71 -23.73 -0.77
N GLU A 121 -13.31 -24.61 0.03
CA GLU A 121 -12.77 -24.96 1.36
C GLU A 121 -11.41 -25.68 1.27
N SER A 122 -11.14 -26.38 0.15
CA SER A 122 -9.85 -26.99 -0.17
C SER A 122 -8.70 -25.96 -0.17
N GLN A 123 -9.01 -24.70 -0.44
CA GLN A 123 -8.06 -23.58 -0.50
C GLN A 123 -8.02 -22.76 0.79
N ARG A 124 -8.72 -23.18 1.85
CA ARG A 124 -8.75 -22.48 3.15
C ARG A 124 -7.37 -22.20 3.73
N GLN A 125 -6.40 -23.11 3.52
CA GLN A 125 -5.02 -22.88 3.98
C GLN A 125 -4.37 -21.68 3.27
N GLN A 126 -4.58 -21.53 1.96
CA GLN A 126 -4.05 -20.40 1.19
C GLN A 126 -4.77 -19.10 1.57
N ARG A 127 -6.10 -19.13 1.71
CA ARG A 127 -6.89 -18.01 2.22
C ARG A 127 -6.39 -17.53 3.60
N ASN A 128 -6.21 -18.47 4.53
CA ASN A 128 -5.74 -18.16 5.88
C ASN A 128 -4.31 -17.60 5.90
N LYS A 129 -3.47 -17.96 4.93
CA LYS A 129 -2.15 -17.34 4.77
C LYS A 129 -2.27 -15.84 4.52
N PHE A 130 -3.12 -15.43 3.58
CA PHE A 130 -3.35 -13.99 3.30
C PHE A 130 -4.00 -13.25 4.47
N PHE A 131 -4.95 -13.88 5.18
CA PHE A 131 -5.52 -13.28 6.38
C PHE A 131 -4.47 -13.04 7.47
N LYS A 132 -3.52 -13.96 7.67
CA LYS A 132 -2.39 -13.74 8.58
C LYS A 132 -1.51 -12.59 8.13
N GLU A 133 -1.14 -12.55 6.86
CA GLU A 133 -0.34 -11.44 6.30
C GLU A 133 -1.01 -10.07 6.52
N ILE A 134 -2.35 -9.99 6.37
CA ILE A 134 -3.11 -8.76 6.63
C ILE A 134 -3.06 -8.38 8.12
N GLN A 135 -3.18 -9.36 9.02
CA GLN A 135 -3.16 -9.13 10.48
C GLN A 135 -1.79 -8.70 11.01
N GLU A 136 -0.71 -8.98 10.28
CA GLU A 136 0.66 -8.58 10.62
C GLU A 136 0.97 -7.13 10.20
N ILE A 137 0.06 -6.44 9.50
CA ILE A 137 0.24 -5.04 9.09
C ILE A 137 0.23 -4.12 10.32
N GLU A 138 1.27 -3.30 10.45
CA GLU A 138 1.35 -2.26 11.48
C GLU A 138 0.25 -1.21 11.29
N GLY A 139 -0.49 -0.90 12.36
CA GLY A 139 -1.59 0.07 12.34
C GLY A 139 -2.91 -0.49 11.80
N ILE A 140 -3.03 -1.81 11.61
CA ILE A 140 -4.24 -2.42 11.06
C ILE A 140 -5.47 -2.20 11.96
N HIS A 141 -6.61 -1.89 11.34
CA HIS A 141 -7.86 -1.65 12.06
C HIS A 141 -8.64 -2.95 12.25
N TYR A 142 -8.48 -3.58 13.41
CA TYR A 142 -9.16 -4.85 13.74
C TYR A 142 -10.68 -4.83 13.56
N HIS A 143 -11.34 -3.71 13.87
CA HIS A 143 -12.79 -3.59 13.67
C HIS A 143 -13.19 -3.67 12.19
N LEU A 144 -12.34 -3.21 11.26
CA LEU A 144 -12.57 -3.34 9.82
C LEU A 144 -12.29 -4.78 9.37
N LEU A 145 -11.27 -5.45 9.91
CA LEU A 145 -11.03 -6.87 9.64
C LEU A 145 -12.22 -7.72 10.03
N GLU A 146 -12.82 -7.46 11.20
CA GLU A 146 -14.03 -8.14 11.66
C GLU A 146 -15.22 -7.83 10.76
N LYS A 147 -15.49 -6.54 10.47
CA LYS A 147 -16.58 -6.08 9.61
C LYS A 147 -16.57 -6.74 8.22
N TYR A 148 -15.39 -7.01 7.67
CA TYR A 148 -15.22 -7.58 6.33
C TYR A 148 -14.80 -9.05 6.32
N ASN A 149 -14.89 -9.75 7.45
CA ASN A 149 -14.56 -11.18 7.56
C ASN A 149 -13.14 -11.54 7.10
N LEU A 150 -12.17 -10.67 7.37
CA LEU A 150 -10.74 -10.85 7.06
C LEU A 150 -9.95 -11.42 8.24
N LEU A 151 -10.64 -11.91 9.27
CA LEU A 151 -10.02 -12.60 10.40
C LEU A 151 -9.85 -14.08 10.08
N VAL A 152 -8.72 -14.66 10.51
CA VAL A 152 -8.55 -16.12 10.54
C VAL A 152 -9.62 -16.71 11.45
N SER A 153 -10.55 -17.47 10.87
CA SER A 153 -11.54 -18.23 11.63
C SER A 153 -10.81 -19.28 12.47
N GLN A 154 -10.99 -19.18 13.79
CA GLN A 154 -10.53 -20.18 14.77
C GLN A 154 -11.22 -21.53 14.54
#